data_AF-A0A2H5A442-F1
#
_entry.id   AF-A0A2H5A442-F1
#
_cell.length_a   1.000
_cell.length_b   1.000
_cell.length_c   1.000
_cell.angle_alpha   90.00
_cell.angle_beta   90.00
_cell.angle_gamma   90.00
#
_symmetry.space_group_name_H-M   'P 1'
#
loop_
_entity.id
_entity.type
_entity.pdbx_description
1 polymer ?
#
loop_
_entity_poly.entity_id
_entity_poly.type
_entity_poly.pdbx_seq_one_letter_code
_entity_poly.pdbx_strand_id
1 'polypeptide(L)'
;MGHESWIAVEPAVDGDQATVVETFSEWQGAIDGRDTTDGTLQFAGFGPPASNIERLIESVGDHLQRAVFVVEHDGGIGSTVGRYYEREDGKLRRIEELRHEFRHDPAEHFDYFAARYGIHGVV
;
A
#
# COMPACT_ATOMS: atom_id res chain seq x y z
N MET A 1 9.73 4.81 18.25
CA MET A 1 9.72 3.65 17.36
C MET A 1 8.77 3.99 16.24
N GLY A 2 9.30 4.28 15.06
CA GLY A 2 8.49 4.67 13.90
C GLY A 2 8.27 3.43 13.02
N HIS A 3 7.11 3.34 12.39
CA HIS A 3 6.91 2.43 11.26
C HIS A 3 6.97 3.29 10.01
N GLU A 4 7.77 2.89 9.04
CA GLU A 4 7.70 3.48 7.71
C GLU A 4 6.82 2.59 6.84
N SER A 5 5.95 3.22 6.06
CA SER A 5 4.93 2.54 5.28
C SER A 5 4.83 3.18 3.91
N TRP A 6 4.70 2.31 2.90
CA TRP A 6 4.58 2.68 1.50
C TRP A 6 3.37 1.96 0.92
N ILE A 7 2.58 2.68 0.15
CA ILE A 7 1.32 2.19 -0.41
C ILE A 7 1.26 2.63 -1.87
N ALA A 8 0.99 1.68 -2.75
CA ALA A 8 0.64 1.95 -4.14
C ALA A 8 -0.77 1.42 -4.38
N VAL A 9 -1.68 2.23 -4.91
CA VAL A 9 -3.06 1.84 -5.21
C VAL A 9 -3.43 2.20 -6.63
N GLU A 10 -4.09 1.28 -7.30
CA GLU A 10 -4.72 1.52 -8.59
C GLU A 10 -6.22 1.72 -8.38
N PRO A 11 -6.77 2.91 -8.68
CA PRO A 11 -8.21 3.14 -8.62
C PRO A 11 -8.96 2.22 -9.61
N ALA A 12 -10.14 1.77 -9.21
CA ALA A 12 -11.04 1.11 -10.15
C ALA A 12 -11.52 2.07 -11.23
N VAL A 13 -11.89 1.54 -12.40
CA VAL A 13 -12.41 2.36 -13.53
C VAL A 13 -13.65 3.17 -13.13
N ASP A 14 -14.46 2.62 -12.23
CA ASP A 14 -15.64 3.23 -11.63
C ASP A 14 -15.40 3.78 -10.21
N GLY A 15 -14.14 3.73 -9.74
CA GLY A 15 -13.73 4.17 -8.41
C GLY A 15 -13.65 5.68 -8.30
N ASP A 16 -13.97 6.22 -7.13
CA ASP A 16 -13.80 7.64 -6.83
C ASP A 16 -12.36 7.88 -6.35
N GLN A 17 -11.52 8.31 -7.29
CA GLN A 17 -10.14 8.66 -7.01
C GLN A 17 -10.01 9.79 -5.97
N ALA A 18 -10.95 10.73 -5.91
CA ALA A 18 -10.90 11.83 -4.94
C ALA A 18 -11.12 11.30 -3.52
N THR A 19 -12.09 10.41 -3.33
CA THR A 19 -12.33 9.72 -2.04
C THR A 19 -11.09 8.95 -1.58
N VAL A 20 -10.39 8.24 -2.49
CA VAL A 20 -9.13 7.55 -2.18
C VAL A 20 -8.08 8.55 -1.68
N VAL A 21 -7.84 9.62 -2.45
CA VAL A 21 -6.82 10.63 -2.11
C VAL A 21 -7.15 11.33 -0.79
N GLU A 22 -8.40 11.74 -0.57
CA GLU A 22 -8.86 12.39 0.67
C GLU A 22 -8.66 11.46 1.86
N THR A 23 -9.10 10.22 1.76
CA THR A 23 -8.99 9.23 2.84
C THR A 23 -7.53 8.96 3.24
N PHE A 24 -6.63 8.81 2.26
CA PHE A 24 -5.21 8.61 2.54
C PHE A 24 -4.53 9.90 3.04
N SER A 25 -4.90 11.09 2.52
CA SER A 25 -4.26 12.37 2.89
C SER A 25 -4.72 12.89 4.26
N GLU A 26 -5.97 12.64 4.64
CA GLU A 26 -6.52 13.05 5.95
C GLU A 26 -6.08 12.14 7.10
N TRP A 27 -5.54 10.97 6.76
CA TRP A 27 -5.01 10.06 7.75
C TRP A 27 -3.73 10.63 8.38
N GLN A 28 -3.82 10.95 9.68
CA GLN A 28 -2.85 11.72 10.44
C GLN A 28 -1.37 11.31 10.21
N GLY A 29 -0.66 12.12 9.42
CA GLY A 29 0.76 12.44 9.64
C GLY A 29 1.82 11.80 8.74
N ALA A 30 1.48 11.10 7.65
CA ALA A 30 2.43 10.14 7.09
C ALA A 30 2.43 9.95 5.59
N ILE A 31 1.85 10.84 4.79
CA ILE A 31 1.97 10.73 3.34
C ILE A 31 2.47 12.05 2.75
N ASP A 32 3.78 12.11 2.52
CA ASP A 32 4.49 13.31 2.07
C ASP A 32 4.59 13.44 0.55
N GLY A 33 4.10 12.45 -0.20
CA GLY A 33 4.17 12.43 -1.65
C GLY A 33 3.00 11.70 -2.27
N ARG A 34 2.34 12.35 -3.23
CA ARG A 34 1.48 11.73 -4.23
C ARG A 34 2.26 11.75 -5.53
N ASP A 35 2.71 10.58 -5.98
CA ASP A 35 3.10 10.40 -7.37
C ASP A 35 2.00 9.63 -8.11
N THR A 36 1.83 9.97 -9.40
CA THR A 36 0.97 9.24 -10.31
C THR A 36 1.82 8.69 -11.43
N THR A 37 2.09 7.39 -11.40
CA THR A 37 2.74 6.67 -12.50
C THR A 37 1.72 5.71 -13.10
N ASP A 38 1.43 5.87 -14.40
CA ASP A 38 0.51 5.00 -15.15
C ASP A 38 -0.88 4.78 -14.49
N GLY A 39 -1.41 5.82 -13.82
CA GLY A 39 -2.71 5.74 -13.14
C GLY A 39 -2.68 5.14 -11.73
N THR A 40 -1.51 4.70 -11.25
CA THR A 40 -1.30 4.26 -9.87
C THR A 40 -1.02 5.46 -8.97
N LEU A 41 -1.74 5.56 -7.86
CA LEU A 41 -1.48 6.53 -6.78
C LEU A 41 -0.51 5.94 -5.77
N GLN A 42 0.47 6.73 -5.37
CA GLN A 42 1.48 6.30 -4.40
C GLN A 42 1.48 7.20 -3.18
N PHE A 43 1.73 6.60 -2.03
CA PHE A 43 1.62 7.22 -0.71
C PHE A 43 2.72 6.66 0.21
N ALA A 44 3.50 7.51 0.89
CA ALA A 44 4.62 7.06 1.73
C ALA A 44 4.86 7.94 2.97
N GLY A 45 5.20 7.31 4.10
CA GLY A 45 5.72 7.99 5.29
C GLY A 45 5.53 7.24 6.62
N PHE A 46 5.63 7.98 7.73
CA PHE A 46 5.70 7.41 9.08
C PHE A 46 4.33 7.06 9.67
N GLY A 47 3.87 5.84 9.45
CA GLY A 47 2.53 5.40 9.81
C GLY A 47 2.40 4.76 11.20
N PRO A 48 1.17 4.72 11.75
CA PRO A 48 0.79 3.80 12.83
C PRO A 48 0.89 2.31 12.40
N PRO A 49 0.60 1.34 13.27
CA PRO A 49 0.76 -0.09 12.99
C PRO A 49 0.05 -0.55 11.71
N ALA A 50 0.59 -1.59 11.06
CA ALA A 50 0.05 -2.20 9.85
C ALA A 50 -1.47 -2.46 9.88
N SER A 51 -2.04 -2.79 11.05
CA SER A 51 -3.48 -3.03 11.20
C SER A 51 -4.35 -1.79 10.99
N ASN A 52 -3.83 -0.58 11.19
CA ASN A 52 -4.55 0.65 10.87
C ASN A 52 -4.55 0.92 9.36
N ILE A 53 -3.46 0.58 8.68
CA ILE A 53 -3.36 0.72 7.21
C ILE A 53 -4.27 -0.30 6.51
N GLU A 54 -4.37 -1.52 7.03
CA GLU A 54 -5.34 -2.50 6.51
C GLU A 54 -6.78 -1.97 6.59
N ARG A 55 -7.18 -1.38 7.72
CA ARG A 55 -8.52 -0.75 7.84
C ARG A 55 -8.72 0.41 6.87
N LEU A 56 -7.66 1.16 6.59
CA LEU A 56 -7.69 2.27 5.63
C LEU A 56 -7.94 1.74 4.21
N ILE A 57 -7.17 0.73 3.78
CA ILE A 57 -7.34 0.05 2.49
C ILE A 57 -8.75 -0.55 2.38
N GLU A 58 -9.23 -1.21 3.43
CA GLU A 58 -10.59 -1.75 3.48
C GLU A 58 -11.66 -0.67 3.34
N SER A 59 -11.48 0.50 3.97
CA SER A 59 -12.47 1.60 3.92
C SER A 59 -12.67 2.20 2.53
N VAL A 60 -11.65 2.14 1.67
CA VAL A 60 -11.74 2.60 0.27
C VAL A 60 -11.73 1.45 -0.73
N GLY A 61 -11.86 0.20 -0.27
CA GLY A 61 -11.70 -0.99 -1.10
C GLY A 61 -12.64 -1.06 -2.31
N ASP A 62 -13.84 -0.48 -2.20
CA ASP A 62 -14.80 -0.41 -3.30
C ASP A 62 -14.37 0.54 -4.44
N HIS A 63 -13.41 1.43 -4.17
CA HIS A 63 -12.85 2.38 -5.13
C HIS A 63 -11.52 1.91 -5.74
N LEU A 64 -10.99 0.75 -5.32
CA LEU A 64 -9.68 0.24 -5.74
C LEU A 64 -9.83 -0.99 -6.64
N GLN A 65 -9.01 -1.04 -7.69
CA GLN A 65 -8.80 -2.24 -8.50
C GLN A 65 -7.73 -3.13 -7.87
N ARG A 66 -6.62 -2.53 -7.45
CA ARG A 66 -5.44 -3.20 -6.88
C ARG A 66 -4.80 -2.32 -5.82
N ALA A 67 -4.14 -2.93 -4.84
CA ALA A 67 -3.31 -2.21 -3.87
C ALA A 67 -2.09 -3.05 -3.45
N VAL A 68 -0.97 -2.38 -3.26
CA VAL A 68 0.22 -2.91 -2.59
C VAL A 68 0.49 -2.06 -1.37
N PHE A 69 0.76 -2.70 -0.25
CA PHE A 69 1.17 -2.05 0.98
C PHE A 69 2.43 -2.72 1.52
N VAL A 70 3.46 -1.94 1.80
CA VAL A 70 4.71 -2.36 2.39
C VAL A 70 4.91 -1.64 3.71
N VAL A 71 5.24 -2.37 4.77
CA VAL A 71 5.49 -1.82 6.11
C VAL A 71 6.78 -2.36 6.68
N GLU A 72 7.56 -1.45 7.25
CA GLU A 72 8.72 -1.77 8.08
C GLU A 72 8.31 -1.80 9.56
N HIS A 73 8.49 -2.95 10.20
CA HIS A 73 8.29 -3.15 11.63
C HIS A 73 9.62 -3.03 12.37
N ASP A 74 9.72 -2.04 13.26
CA ASP A 74 10.88 -1.82 14.12
C ASP A 74 10.85 -2.79 15.33
N GLY A 75 11.05 -4.08 15.05
CA GLY A 75 11.06 -5.17 16.02
C GLY A 75 12.46 -5.80 16.15
N GLY A 76 13.42 -5.05 16.67
CA GLY A 76 14.77 -5.54 16.96
C GLY A 76 15.71 -5.62 15.75
N ILE A 77 15.44 -6.52 14.79
CA ILE A 77 16.25 -6.69 13.56
C ILE A 77 15.65 -5.95 12.35
N GLY A 78 14.46 -5.35 12.52
CA GLY A 78 13.61 -4.87 11.44
C GLY A 78 12.96 -6.04 10.70
N SER A 79 11.65 -5.97 10.42
CA SER A 79 11.02 -6.90 9.47
C SER A 79 10.18 -6.11 8.48
N THR A 80 10.27 -6.45 7.20
CA THR A 80 9.48 -5.82 6.16
C THR A 80 8.39 -6.79 5.72
N VAL A 81 7.15 -6.29 5.65
CA VAL A 81 6.00 -7.06 5.18
C VAL A 81 5.36 -6.30 4.03
N GLY A 82 5.28 -6.93 2.86
CA GLY A 82 4.51 -6.46 1.71
C GLY A 82 3.24 -7.27 1.54
N ARG A 83 2.13 -6.62 1.18
CA ARG A 83 0.83 -7.24 0.96
C ARG A 83 0.25 -6.76 -0.35
N TYR A 84 -0.29 -7.70 -1.13
CA TYR A 84 -1.01 -7.43 -2.36
C TYR A 84 -2.50 -7.68 -2.19
N TYR A 85 -3.30 -6.76 -2.73
CA TYR A 85 -4.74 -6.80 -2.74
C TYR A 85 -5.26 -6.61 -4.17
N GLU A 86 -6.29 -7.35 -4.53
CA GLU A 86 -6.95 -7.27 -5.84
C GLU A 86 -8.47 -7.34 -5.68
N ARG A 87 -9.19 -6.64 -6.56
CA ARG A 87 -10.64 -6.68 -6.59
C ARG A 87 -11.12 -7.95 -7.28
N GLU A 88 -11.76 -8.82 -6.52
CA GLU A 88 -12.42 -10.05 -6.99
C GLU A 88 -13.90 -10.01 -6.58
N ASP A 89 -14.80 -10.36 -7.52
CA ASP A 89 -16.25 -10.35 -7.28
C ASP A 89 -16.77 -9.03 -6.69
N GLY A 90 -16.19 -7.91 -7.13
CA GLY A 90 -16.54 -6.55 -6.68
C GLY A 90 -15.96 -6.15 -5.33
N LYS A 91 -15.20 -7.01 -4.64
CA LYS A 91 -14.60 -6.74 -3.33
C LYS A 91 -13.08 -6.83 -3.38
N LEU A 92 -12.41 -5.88 -2.74
CA LEU A 92 -10.96 -5.93 -2.56
C LEU A 92 -10.60 -7.05 -1.56
N ARG A 93 -9.70 -7.95 -1.93
CA ARG A 93 -9.23 -9.05 -1.07
C ARG A 93 -7.71 -9.08 -1.02
N ARG A 94 -7.15 -9.46 0.13
CA ARG A 94 -5.71 -9.76 0.24
C ARG A 94 -5.42 -11.07 -0.47
N ILE A 95 -4.57 -11.03 -1.49
CA ILE A 95 -4.18 -12.18 -2.30
C ILE A 95 -2.86 -12.77 -1.81
N GLU A 96 -1.89 -11.92 -1.44
CA GLU A 96 -0.55 -12.38 -1.06
C GLU A 96 0.06 -11.51 0.06
N GLU A 97 0.87 -12.15 0.91
CA GLU A 97 1.76 -11.48 1.88
C GLU A 97 3.19 -12.00 1.63
N LEU A 98 4.12 -11.08 1.36
CA LEU A 98 5.56 -11.32 1.30
C LEU A 98 6.19 -10.80 2.59
N ARG A 99 6.95 -11.64 3.30
CA ARG A 99 7.59 -11.29 4.57
C ARG A 99 9.08 -11.55 4.52
N HIS A 100 9.85 -10.56 4.95
CA HIS A 100 11.28 -10.66 5.16
C HIS A 100 11.61 -10.52 6.65
N GLU A 101 12.43 -11.43 7.17
CA GLU A 101 12.80 -11.49 8.60
C GLU A 101 13.82 -10.40 9.01
N PHE A 102 14.34 -9.66 8.04
CA PHE A 102 15.27 -8.54 8.21
C PHE A 102 14.73 -7.30 7.49
N ARG A 103 15.22 -6.12 7.86
CA ARG A 103 14.96 -4.89 7.10
C ARG A 103 15.43 -5.08 5.65
N HIS A 104 14.46 -5.10 4.75
CA HIS A 104 14.69 -5.10 3.30
C HIS A 104 14.27 -3.76 2.71
N ASP A 105 14.89 -3.40 1.58
CA ASP A 105 14.49 -2.24 0.80
C ASP A 105 13.01 -2.41 0.37
N PRO A 106 12.12 -1.46 0.69
CA PRO A 106 10.73 -1.51 0.25
C PRO A 106 10.59 -1.62 -1.27
N ALA A 107 11.54 -1.07 -2.07
CA ALA A 107 11.53 -1.17 -3.52
C ALA A 107 11.51 -2.63 -4.01
N GLU A 108 12.19 -3.56 -3.32
CA GLU A 108 12.21 -4.97 -3.69
C GLU A 108 10.82 -5.63 -3.60
N HIS A 109 9.97 -5.16 -2.67
CA HIS A 109 8.59 -5.66 -2.57
C HIS A 109 7.75 -5.14 -3.73
N PHE A 110 7.88 -3.85 -4.09
CA PHE A 110 7.17 -3.29 -5.23
C PHE A 110 7.64 -3.89 -6.55
N ASP A 111 8.94 -4.13 -6.73
CA ASP A 111 9.48 -4.83 -7.89
C ASP A 111 8.92 -6.26 -8.01
N TYR A 112 8.83 -6.98 -6.89
CA TYR A 112 8.21 -8.30 -6.85
C TYR A 112 6.74 -8.27 -7.28
N PHE A 113 5.94 -7.37 -6.70
CA PHE A 113 4.51 -7.27 -7.03
C PHE A 113 4.27 -6.68 -8.43
N ALA A 114 5.15 -5.81 -8.92
CA ALA A 114 5.13 -5.33 -10.31
C ALA A 114 5.40 -6.47 -11.28
N ALA A 115 6.43 -7.28 -11.04
CA ALA A 115 6.77 -8.42 -11.89
C ALA A 115 5.67 -9.50 -11.91
N ARG A 116 4.99 -9.71 -10.77
CA ARG A 116 3.99 -10.77 -10.60
C ARG A 116 2.56 -10.35 -10.99
N TYR A 117 2.17 -9.13 -10.65
CA TYR A 117 0.79 -8.64 -10.77
C TYR A 117 0.64 -7.36 -11.61
N GLY A 118 1.74 -6.76 -12.06
CA GLY A 118 1.71 -5.59 -12.95
C GLY A 118 1.22 -4.30 -12.28
N ILE A 119 1.40 -4.16 -10.97
CA ILE A 119 1.15 -2.91 -10.22
C ILE A 119 2.50 -2.27 -9.88
N HIS A 120 2.72 -1.04 -10.34
CA HIS A 120 3.99 -0.33 -10.19
C HIS A 120 3.95 0.64 -9.01
N GLY A 121 4.78 0.41 -8.00
CA GLY A 121 5.14 1.41 -7.00
C GLY A 121 6.50 2.01 -7.33
N VAL A 122 6.67 3.32 -7.18
CA VAL A 122 7.96 3.97 -7.09
C VAL A 122 8.22 4.20 -5.61
N VAL A 123 9.44 3.91 -5.16
CA VAL A 123 9.86 4.11 -3.77
C VAL A 123 11.07 5.02 -3.72
#